data_AF-A0A8H8VBW1-F1
#
_entry.id   AF-A0A8H8VBW1-F1
#
_cell.length_a   1.000
_cell.length_b   1.000
_cell.length_c   1.000
_cell.angle_alpha   90.00
_cell.angle_beta   90.00
_cell.angle_gamma   90.00
#
_symmetry.space_group_name_H-M   'P 1'
#
loop_
_entity.id
_entity.type
_entity.pdbx_description
1 polymer ?
#
loop_
_entity_poly.entity_id
_entity_poly.type
_entity_poly.pdbx_seq_one_letter_code
_entity_poly.pdbx_strand_id
1 'polypeptide(L)'
;MWSQTLLAASAMDNTEIRLPWSIEYDFDEEDVPADLYSDDDDEDAQWDKAHDWKQSMREQHVIQPEAPHYRDWVARVLNYDGDLELDLWEKFKSKGLQVIVKFASIHLTPEKSRYDGGSWHYEGQLNDHIVATSIYYYSNENITPSSLKFRHEVNAEDAIEWPYSQNEHEFMNPLFGIGNEEAAVQNIGEVDTKQGRLVTFPNTLQHQVQPFKLEDPTKPGHRKILVVFLVDPHTRVISTANVPPQRKDWWEEVLNTDSGKRLNRLPQELRDMIVDSVDDFPIDMETAKKMRVELMGERRTYVENQNRELEENTFSLCEH
;
A
#
# COMPACT_ATOMS: atom_id res chain seq x y z
N MET A 1 -16.51 7.67 -0.69
CA MET A 1 -15.26 6.98 -0.28
C MET A 1 -14.48 6.52 -1.50
N TRP A 2 -14.68 5.36 -2.14
CA TRP A 2 -13.85 4.96 -3.31
C TRP A 2 -13.85 5.94 -4.47
N SER A 3 -15.01 6.53 -4.80
CA SER A 3 -15.11 7.63 -5.77
C SER A 3 -14.11 8.75 -5.49
N GLN A 4 -14.00 9.19 -4.23
CA GLN A 4 -13.09 10.25 -3.80
C GLN A 4 -11.64 9.79 -3.86
N THR A 5 -11.37 8.56 -3.41
CA THR A 5 -10.04 7.96 -3.40
C THR A 5 -9.46 7.82 -4.81
N LEU A 6 -10.24 7.26 -5.74
CA LEU A 6 -9.79 7.05 -7.12
C LEU A 6 -9.78 8.35 -7.91
N LEU A 7 -10.72 9.26 -7.64
CA LEU A 7 -10.69 10.59 -8.25
C LEU A 7 -9.42 11.33 -7.85
N ALA A 8 -9.10 11.37 -6.56
CA ALA A 8 -7.89 12.01 -6.07
C ALA A 8 -6.64 11.43 -6.74
N ALA A 9 -6.52 10.10 -6.83
CA ALA A 9 -5.41 9.46 -7.53
C ALA A 9 -5.33 9.85 -9.01
N SER A 10 -6.46 9.86 -9.74
CA SER A 10 -6.48 10.25 -11.16
C SER A 10 -6.28 11.75 -11.42
N ALA A 11 -6.58 12.58 -10.41
CA ALA A 11 -6.49 14.02 -10.50
C ALA A 11 -5.10 14.54 -10.12
N MET A 12 -4.26 13.73 -9.47
CA MET A 12 -2.90 14.10 -9.03
C MET A 12 -2.01 14.63 -10.16
N ASP A 13 -2.23 14.20 -11.39
CA ASP A 13 -1.46 14.65 -12.56
C ASP A 13 -2.01 15.94 -13.20
N ASN A 14 -3.27 16.29 -12.93
CA ASN A 14 -4.00 17.34 -13.66
C ASN A 14 -4.54 18.46 -12.75
N THR A 15 -4.16 18.48 -11.48
CA THR A 15 -4.66 19.46 -10.50
C THR A 15 -3.52 20.12 -9.74
N GLU A 16 -3.74 21.36 -9.29
CA GLU A 16 -2.85 22.11 -8.36
C GLU A 16 -2.82 21.49 -6.95
N ILE A 17 -2.93 20.16 -6.82
CA ILE A 17 -2.87 19.45 -5.53
C ILE A 17 -1.41 19.26 -5.09
N ARG A 18 -0.44 19.35 -6.01
CA ARG A 18 0.98 19.40 -5.65
C ARG A 18 1.26 20.73 -4.96
N LEU A 19 1.89 20.68 -3.79
CA LEU A 19 2.36 21.89 -3.13
C LEU A 19 3.32 22.60 -4.09
N PRO A 20 3.09 23.89 -4.40
CA PRO A 20 4.09 24.64 -5.14
C PRO A 20 5.37 24.63 -4.30
N TRP A 21 6.48 24.33 -4.96
CA TRP A 21 7.78 24.24 -4.34
C TRP A 21 8.80 24.97 -5.22
N SER A 22 9.82 25.51 -4.57
CA SER A 22 10.99 26.13 -5.17
C SER A 22 12.21 25.71 -4.36
N ILE A 23 13.39 25.77 -4.96
CA ILE A 23 14.64 25.55 -4.27
C ILE A 23 15.09 26.91 -3.73
N GLU A 24 14.80 27.15 -2.46
CA GLU A 24 15.15 28.38 -1.74
C GLU A 24 15.83 28.03 -0.43
N TYR A 25 16.82 28.83 -0.03
CA TYR A 25 17.62 28.61 1.17
C TYR A 25 17.53 29.84 2.10
N ASP A 26 17.56 29.63 3.41
CA ASP A 26 17.53 30.72 4.41
C ASP A 26 18.92 31.22 4.84
N PHE A 27 19.95 30.95 4.04
CA PHE A 27 21.32 31.40 4.22
C PHE A 27 21.91 31.99 2.93
N ASP A 28 23.02 32.74 3.07
CA ASP A 28 23.77 33.27 1.94
C ASP A 28 24.91 32.31 1.57
N GLU A 29 24.89 31.81 0.33
CA GLU A 29 25.92 30.89 -0.17
C GLU A 29 27.30 31.53 -0.35
N GLU A 30 27.39 32.86 -0.36
CA GLU A 30 28.64 33.59 -0.45
C GLU A 30 29.29 33.83 0.94
N ASP A 31 28.55 33.66 2.04
CA ASP A 31 29.04 33.89 3.41
C ASP A 31 29.73 32.65 4.01
N VAL A 32 30.73 32.14 3.29
CA VAL A 32 31.53 30.98 3.74
C VAL A 32 32.41 31.39 4.94
N PRO A 33 32.36 30.68 6.08
CA PRO A 33 33.15 31.02 7.27
C PRO A 33 34.64 31.03 6.99
N ALA A 34 35.32 32.13 7.33
CA ALA A 34 36.76 32.28 7.10
C ALA A 34 37.62 31.31 7.93
N ASP A 35 37.08 30.80 9.04
CA ASP A 35 37.71 29.80 9.91
C ASP A 35 37.55 28.35 9.40
N LEU A 36 36.88 28.16 8.26
CA LEU A 36 36.79 26.87 7.59
C LEU A 36 38.15 26.41 7.02
N TYR A 37 39.02 27.37 6.68
CA TYR A 37 40.32 27.11 6.07
C TYR A 37 41.45 27.05 7.10
N SER A 38 42.41 26.17 6.86
CA SER A 38 43.68 26.07 7.58
C SER A 38 44.77 26.80 6.79
N ASP A 39 45.78 27.33 7.49
CA ASP A 39 46.95 27.96 6.87
C ASP A 39 47.73 27.02 5.92
N ASP A 40 47.55 25.70 6.07
CA ASP A 40 48.19 24.65 5.26
C ASP A 40 47.36 24.22 4.04
N ASP A 41 46.15 24.75 3.83
CA ASP A 41 45.27 24.34 2.72
C ASP A 41 45.71 24.99 1.39
N ASP A 42 45.88 24.17 0.35
CA ASP A 42 46.04 24.64 -1.03
C ASP A 42 44.69 25.03 -1.65
N GLU A 43 44.73 25.56 -2.89
CA GLU A 43 43.52 26.03 -3.59
C GLU A 43 42.47 24.93 -3.78
N ASP A 44 42.92 23.70 -4.03
CA ASP A 44 42.03 22.54 -4.21
C ASP A 44 41.36 22.17 -2.88
N ALA A 45 42.12 22.10 -1.79
CA ALA A 45 41.60 21.81 -0.46
C ALA A 45 40.63 22.90 0.05
N GLN A 46 40.88 24.17 -0.28
CA GLN A 46 39.95 25.26 0.03
C GLN A 46 38.66 25.13 -0.77
N TRP A 47 38.76 24.78 -2.06
CA TRP A 47 37.59 24.56 -2.91
C TRP A 47 36.73 23.40 -2.39
N ASP A 48 37.34 22.26 -2.07
CA ASP A 48 36.65 21.08 -1.53
C ASP A 48 35.93 21.41 -0.23
N LYS A 49 36.60 22.09 0.72
CA LYS A 49 35.98 22.46 2.00
C LYS A 49 34.81 23.42 1.83
N ALA A 50 34.97 24.43 0.98
CA ALA A 50 33.90 25.38 0.69
C ALA A 50 32.71 24.67 0.02
N HIS A 51 32.98 23.72 -0.88
CA HIS A 51 31.97 22.90 -1.53
C HIS A 51 31.21 22.03 -0.52
N ASP A 52 31.92 21.25 0.31
CA ASP A 52 31.34 20.41 1.37
C ASP A 52 30.50 21.23 2.35
N TRP A 53 30.99 22.41 2.74
CA TRP A 53 30.25 23.33 3.60
C TRP A 53 28.95 23.78 2.93
N LYS A 54 28.99 24.19 1.66
CA LYS A 54 27.80 24.61 0.91
C LYS A 54 26.78 23.49 0.79
N GLN A 55 27.20 22.26 0.46
CA GLN A 55 26.28 21.12 0.38
C GLN A 55 25.58 20.87 1.72
N SER A 56 26.35 20.84 2.81
CA SER A 56 25.82 20.65 4.16
C SER A 56 24.84 21.77 4.56
N MET A 57 25.14 23.02 4.19
CA MET A 57 24.23 24.14 4.44
C MET A 57 22.94 24.02 3.63
N ARG A 58 23.02 23.70 2.32
CA ARG A 58 21.85 23.52 1.45
C ARG A 58 20.89 22.47 1.99
N GLU A 59 21.40 21.35 2.47
CA GLU A 59 20.57 20.29 3.06
C GLU A 59 19.84 20.76 4.35
N GLN A 60 20.54 21.52 5.20
CA GLN A 60 20.01 21.95 6.50
C GLN A 60 19.10 23.18 6.42
N HIS A 61 19.31 24.03 5.43
CA HIS A 61 18.73 25.36 5.33
C HIS A 61 17.78 25.55 4.14
N VAL A 62 17.45 24.47 3.42
CA VAL A 62 16.40 24.52 2.40
C VAL A 62 15.03 24.80 3.04
N ILE A 63 14.34 25.78 2.48
CA ILE A 63 13.04 26.24 2.98
C ILE A 63 11.97 25.24 2.55
N GLN A 64 11.27 24.69 3.54
CA GLN A 64 10.12 23.81 3.31
C GLN A 64 8.92 24.61 2.78
N PRO A 65 8.19 24.11 1.77
CA PRO A 65 7.00 24.77 1.28
C PRO A 65 5.93 24.86 2.39
N GLU A 66 5.24 26.00 2.48
CA GLU A 66 4.14 26.15 3.43
C GLU A 66 2.99 25.21 3.04
N ALA A 67 2.71 24.23 3.90
CA ALA A 67 1.54 23.39 3.73
C ALA A 67 0.26 24.23 3.92
N PRO A 68 -0.70 24.20 2.97
CA PRO A 68 -1.96 24.89 3.13
C PRO A 68 -2.69 24.33 4.34
N HIS A 69 -3.47 25.18 5.02
CA HIS A 69 -4.35 24.72 6.08
C HIS A 69 -5.22 23.57 5.58
N TYR A 70 -5.28 22.49 6.36
CA TYR A 70 -6.16 21.37 6.07
C TYR A 70 -7.58 21.88 5.85
N ARG A 71 -8.12 21.56 4.68
CA ARG A 71 -9.53 21.76 4.36
C ARG A 71 -10.15 20.40 4.17
N ASP A 72 -11.35 20.21 4.70
CA ASP A 72 -12.12 19.01 4.42
C ASP A 72 -12.22 18.86 2.91
N TRP A 73 -11.81 17.69 2.42
CA TRP A 73 -11.82 17.41 1.00
C TRP A 73 -13.27 17.39 0.52
N VAL A 74 -13.69 18.49 -0.12
CA VAL A 74 -15.02 18.54 -0.74
C VAL A 74 -15.01 17.49 -1.83
N ALA A 75 -15.92 16.51 -1.75
CA ALA A 75 -16.03 15.39 -2.71
C ALA A 75 -16.26 15.79 -4.18
N ARG A 76 -16.19 17.09 -4.48
CA ARG A 76 -16.48 17.76 -5.75
C ARG A 76 -15.30 18.64 -6.18
N VAL A 77 -14.06 18.16 -6.08
CA VAL A 77 -12.93 18.92 -6.64
C VAL A 77 -12.88 18.65 -8.14
N LEU A 78 -13.40 19.68 -8.81
CA LEU A 78 -13.33 20.06 -10.20
C LEU A 78 -11.90 19.92 -10.77
N ASN A 79 -11.78 19.46 -12.02
CA ASN A 79 -10.66 19.88 -12.87
C ASN A 79 -10.80 21.36 -13.24
N TYR A 80 -9.76 21.93 -13.85
CA TYR A 80 -9.73 23.27 -14.48
C TYR A 80 -10.95 23.58 -15.39
N ASP A 81 -11.65 22.53 -15.89
CA ASP A 81 -12.86 22.60 -16.73
C ASP A 81 -14.20 22.31 -16.00
N GLY A 82 -14.19 22.03 -14.68
CA GLY A 82 -15.43 21.98 -13.87
C GLY A 82 -16.22 20.67 -13.81
N ASP A 83 -15.80 19.57 -14.47
CA ASP A 83 -16.70 18.41 -14.72
C ASP A 83 -16.21 17.02 -14.26
N LEU A 84 -15.19 16.90 -13.41
CA LEU A 84 -14.84 15.58 -12.84
C LEU A 84 -15.71 15.21 -11.63
N GLU A 85 -16.89 14.66 -11.88
CA GLU A 85 -17.66 13.91 -10.89
C GLU A 85 -17.48 12.40 -11.16
N LEU A 86 -16.51 11.76 -10.50
CA LEU A 86 -16.40 10.31 -10.54
C LEU A 86 -17.38 9.70 -9.53
N ASP A 87 -18.66 9.58 -9.90
CA ASP A 87 -19.58 8.74 -9.15
C ASP A 87 -19.53 7.30 -9.68
N LEU A 88 -18.72 6.44 -9.03
CA LEU A 88 -18.62 5.02 -9.37
C LEU A 88 -19.98 4.31 -9.33
N TRP A 89 -20.87 4.72 -8.41
CA TRP A 89 -22.19 4.11 -8.29
C TRP A 89 -23.05 4.42 -9.50
N GLU A 90 -23.20 5.70 -9.86
CA GLU A 90 -24.01 6.08 -11.02
C GLU A 90 -23.36 5.63 -12.34
N LYS A 91 -22.03 5.78 -12.49
CA LYS A 91 -21.31 5.39 -13.70
C LYS A 91 -21.39 3.89 -14.00
N PHE A 92 -21.33 3.05 -12.97
CA PHE A 92 -21.35 1.60 -13.12
C PHE A 92 -22.66 0.96 -12.66
N LYS A 93 -23.74 1.72 -12.47
CA LYS A 93 -25.04 1.25 -11.96
C LYS A 93 -25.61 0.05 -12.71
N SER A 94 -25.53 0.07 -14.03
CA SER A 94 -26.06 -1.00 -14.90
C SER A 94 -25.23 -2.28 -14.81
N LYS A 95 -23.92 -2.15 -14.59
CA LYS A 95 -22.99 -3.27 -14.51
C LYS A 95 -22.89 -3.77 -13.06
N GLY A 96 -22.93 -2.90 -12.07
CA GLY A 96 -22.61 -3.18 -10.68
C GLY A 96 -21.10 -3.28 -10.42
N LEU A 97 -20.70 -3.00 -9.18
CA LEU A 97 -19.32 -3.12 -8.71
C LEU A 97 -19.03 -4.54 -8.23
N GLN A 98 -17.79 -5.01 -8.40
CA GLN A 98 -17.31 -6.25 -7.80
C GLN A 98 -16.36 -5.92 -6.65
N VAL A 99 -16.49 -6.69 -5.57
CA VAL A 99 -15.63 -6.55 -4.39
C VAL A 99 -15.12 -7.91 -3.95
N ILE A 100 -13.90 -7.93 -3.41
CA ILE A 100 -13.35 -9.07 -2.69
C ILE A 100 -13.38 -8.70 -1.20
N VAL A 101 -13.92 -9.59 -0.38
CA VAL A 101 -14.05 -9.38 1.07
C VAL A 101 -13.10 -10.31 1.81
N LYS A 102 -12.30 -9.75 2.72
CA LYS A 102 -11.31 -10.48 3.51
C LYS A 102 -11.47 -10.13 4.99
N PHE A 103 -11.64 -11.15 5.80
CA PHE A 103 -11.51 -11.03 7.26
C PHE A 103 -10.12 -11.46 7.67
N ALA A 104 -9.46 -10.64 8.47
CA ALA A 104 -8.16 -10.99 9.06
C ALA A 104 -8.16 -10.66 10.55
N SER A 105 -7.45 -11.47 11.32
CA SER A 105 -7.33 -11.28 12.76
C SER A 105 -5.95 -11.69 13.22
N ILE A 106 -5.33 -10.82 14.01
CA ILE A 106 -4.07 -11.09 14.69
C ILE A 106 -4.42 -11.23 16.17
N HIS A 107 -4.11 -12.40 16.73
CA HIS A 107 -4.27 -12.67 18.16
C HIS A 107 -2.89 -12.76 18.79
N LEU A 108 -2.70 -12.05 19.89
CA LEU A 108 -1.52 -12.08 20.73
C LEU A 108 -1.87 -12.80 22.03
N THR A 109 -0.94 -13.60 22.52
CA THR A 109 -1.04 -14.29 23.82
C THR A 109 0.14 -13.88 24.68
N PRO A 110 0.12 -14.11 26.01
CA PRO A 110 1.28 -13.86 26.85
C PRO A 110 2.57 -14.52 26.34
N GLU A 111 2.48 -15.71 25.74
CA GLU A 111 3.61 -16.44 25.14
C GLU A 111 4.07 -15.86 23.80
N LYS A 112 3.13 -15.29 23.02
CA LYS A 112 3.39 -14.60 21.76
C LYS A 112 2.83 -13.19 21.82
N SER A 113 3.50 -12.35 22.61
CA SER A 113 2.99 -11.05 23.04
C SER A 113 3.24 -9.91 22.06
N ARG A 114 3.92 -10.17 20.93
CA ARG A 114 4.27 -9.19 19.89
C ARG A 114 3.92 -9.70 18.49
N TYR A 115 3.44 -8.77 17.67
CA TYR A 115 3.41 -8.86 16.22
C TYR A 115 4.46 -7.91 15.64
N ASP A 116 5.34 -8.45 14.79
CA ASP A 116 6.52 -7.74 14.30
C ASP A 116 6.23 -6.80 13.11
N GLY A 117 4.99 -6.72 12.66
CA GLY A 117 4.59 -5.96 11.49
C GLY A 117 4.40 -6.82 10.24
N GLY A 118 3.96 -6.18 9.16
CA GLY A 118 3.83 -6.77 7.84
C GLY A 118 5.03 -6.44 6.95
N SER A 119 5.06 -7.03 5.75
CA SER A 119 5.92 -6.58 4.65
C SER A 119 5.26 -5.42 3.91
N TRP A 120 6.06 -4.60 3.22
CA TRP A 120 5.56 -3.69 2.20
C TRP A 120 4.91 -4.49 1.07
N HIS A 121 3.69 -4.12 0.68
CA HIS A 121 2.97 -4.78 -0.42
C HIS A 121 1.84 -3.92 -0.98
N TYR A 122 1.47 -4.20 -2.23
CA TYR A 122 0.17 -3.88 -2.82
C TYR A 122 -0.85 -4.98 -2.51
N GLU A 123 -2.14 -4.69 -2.61
CA GLU A 123 -3.18 -5.70 -2.38
C GLU A 123 -3.48 -6.50 -3.64
N GLY A 124 -3.51 -7.82 -3.46
CA GLY A 124 -3.79 -8.79 -4.53
C GLY A 124 -2.61 -9.03 -5.49
N GLN A 125 -2.92 -9.73 -6.56
CA GLN A 125 -2.06 -9.95 -7.72
C GLN A 125 -2.72 -9.34 -8.98
N LEU A 126 -1.99 -9.30 -10.10
CA LEU A 126 -2.49 -8.71 -11.36
C LEU A 126 -3.85 -9.27 -11.81
N ASN A 127 -4.11 -10.55 -11.57
CA ASN A 127 -5.37 -11.23 -11.90
C ASN A 127 -6.56 -10.84 -10.99
N ASP A 128 -6.32 -10.25 -9.81
CA ASP A 128 -7.38 -9.79 -8.92
C ASP A 128 -7.96 -8.44 -9.34
N HIS A 129 -7.21 -7.67 -10.15
CA HIS A 129 -7.60 -6.35 -10.66
C HIS A 129 -8.07 -5.37 -9.58
N ILE A 130 -7.42 -5.36 -8.42
CA ILE A 130 -7.78 -4.49 -7.29
C ILE A 130 -7.31 -3.06 -7.57
N VAL A 131 -8.23 -2.09 -7.50
CA VAL A 131 -7.94 -0.66 -7.72
C VAL A 131 -7.99 0.18 -6.46
N ALA A 132 -8.71 -0.27 -5.42
CA ALA A 132 -8.75 0.41 -4.14
C ALA A 132 -8.98 -0.56 -2.99
N THR A 133 -8.47 -0.21 -1.82
CA THR A 133 -8.58 -1.01 -0.60
C THR A 133 -9.29 -0.21 0.48
N SER A 134 -10.12 -0.88 1.26
CA SER A 134 -10.76 -0.30 2.44
C SER A 134 -10.68 -1.24 3.62
N ILE A 135 -10.06 -0.77 4.70
CA ILE A 135 -9.81 -1.55 5.92
C ILE A 135 -10.62 -0.95 7.05
N TYR A 136 -11.51 -1.76 7.63
CA TYR A 136 -12.28 -1.42 8.82
C TYR A 136 -11.74 -2.17 10.04
N TYR A 137 -11.20 -1.42 11.00
CA TYR A 137 -10.67 -1.95 12.26
C TYR A 137 -11.79 -2.12 13.28
N TYR A 138 -12.57 -3.20 13.15
CA TYR A 138 -13.80 -3.34 13.93
C TYR A 138 -13.60 -3.77 15.39
N SER A 139 -12.45 -4.38 15.73
CA SER A 139 -12.16 -4.76 17.12
C SER A 139 -10.66 -4.79 17.40
N ASN A 140 -10.21 -3.94 18.32
CA ASN A 140 -8.87 -3.94 18.87
C ASN A 140 -8.98 -3.99 20.39
N GLU A 141 -8.30 -4.95 21.02
CA GLU A 141 -8.37 -5.14 22.46
C GLU A 141 -7.00 -5.53 23.02
N ASN A 142 -6.62 -4.90 24.14
CA ASN A 142 -5.39 -5.18 24.87
C ASN A 142 -4.12 -5.16 23.99
N ILE A 143 -4.00 -4.18 23.10
CA ILE A 143 -2.84 -3.99 22.24
C ILE A 143 -2.39 -2.53 22.26
N THR A 144 -1.08 -2.31 22.13
CA THR A 144 -0.52 -0.99 21.95
C THR A 144 -1.02 -0.34 20.64
N PRO A 145 -1.03 1.01 20.56
CA PRO A 145 -1.25 1.71 19.30
C PRO A 145 -0.30 1.24 18.19
N SER A 146 -0.74 1.41 16.95
CA SER A 146 -0.05 0.94 15.73
C SER A 146 -0.61 1.71 14.55
N SER A 147 0.17 1.79 13.48
CA SER A 147 -0.18 2.54 12.28
C SER A 147 -0.11 1.67 11.03
N LEU A 148 -0.71 2.18 9.96
CA LEU A 148 -0.53 1.71 8.60
C LEU A 148 0.37 2.73 7.90
N LYS A 149 1.59 2.33 7.52
CA LYS A 149 2.51 3.17 6.76
C LYS A 149 2.24 3.03 5.26
N PHE A 150 2.51 4.09 4.52
CA PHE A 150 2.36 4.14 3.08
C PHE A 150 3.64 4.64 2.42
N ARG A 151 3.95 4.05 1.26
CA ARG A 151 4.99 4.50 0.34
C ARG A 151 4.52 4.32 -1.10
N HIS A 152 5.16 4.99 -2.03
CA HIS A 152 4.88 4.85 -3.46
C HIS A 152 6.16 5.03 -4.28
N GLU A 153 6.12 4.51 -5.50
CA GLU A 153 7.18 4.70 -6.48
C GLU A 153 7.13 6.13 -7.03
N VAL A 154 8.29 6.73 -7.24
CA VAL A 154 8.43 8.04 -7.86
C VAL A 154 8.85 7.85 -9.30
N ASN A 155 8.19 8.58 -10.19
CA ASN A 155 8.61 8.65 -11.57
C ASN A 155 9.86 9.52 -11.70
N ALA A 156 11.02 8.89 -11.89
CA ALA A 156 12.29 9.59 -12.09
C ALA A 156 12.34 10.40 -13.40
N GLU A 157 11.57 10.03 -14.42
CA GLU A 157 11.54 10.77 -15.69
C GLU A 157 10.93 12.17 -15.52
N ASP A 158 9.93 12.31 -14.64
CA ASP A 158 9.30 13.61 -14.34
C ASP A 158 10.27 14.58 -13.64
N ALA A 159 11.36 14.06 -13.09
CA ALA A 159 12.36 14.85 -12.38
C ALA A 159 13.38 15.53 -13.29
N ILE A 160 13.48 15.06 -14.54
CA ILE A 160 14.37 15.65 -15.56
C ILE A 160 13.97 17.10 -15.87
N GLU A 161 12.70 17.44 -15.70
CA GLU A 161 12.18 18.79 -15.96
C GLU A 161 12.28 19.73 -14.73
N TRP A 162 12.88 19.27 -13.62
CA TRP A 162 12.96 20.09 -12.42
C TRP A 162 13.95 21.25 -12.59
N PRO A 163 13.61 22.46 -12.10
CA PRO A 163 14.49 23.61 -12.23
C PRO A 163 15.57 23.60 -11.14
N TYR A 164 16.53 22.68 -11.24
CA TYR A 164 17.72 22.62 -10.36
C TYR A 164 18.99 22.98 -11.11
N SER A 165 20.00 23.51 -10.43
CA SER A 165 21.30 23.77 -11.03
C SER A 165 22.15 22.49 -11.06
N GLN A 166 23.13 22.44 -11.97
CA GLN A 166 24.04 21.30 -12.05
C GLN A 166 24.70 21.02 -10.69
N ASN A 167 24.74 19.75 -10.29
CA ASN A 167 25.28 19.26 -9.02
C ASN A 167 24.58 19.78 -7.75
N GLU A 168 23.33 20.25 -7.85
CA GLU A 168 22.52 20.60 -6.68
C GLU A 168 21.48 19.50 -6.44
N HIS A 169 21.70 18.69 -5.43
CA HIS A 169 20.83 17.54 -5.09
C HIS A 169 20.41 17.52 -3.62
N GLU A 170 20.99 18.41 -2.81
CA GLU A 170 20.88 18.43 -1.35
C GLU A 170 19.45 18.79 -0.90
N PHE A 171 18.68 19.46 -1.77
CA PHE A 171 17.26 19.78 -1.51
C PHE A 171 16.36 18.55 -1.54
N MET A 172 16.77 17.46 -2.18
CA MET A 172 15.87 16.35 -2.50
C MET A 172 15.37 15.61 -1.26
N ASN A 173 16.27 15.27 -0.34
CA ASN A 173 15.90 14.54 0.87
C ASN A 173 15.04 15.42 1.81
N PRO A 174 15.40 16.68 2.11
CA PRO A 174 14.55 17.54 2.92
C PRO A 174 13.17 17.78 2.31
N LEU A 175 13.06 18.09 1.01
CA LEU A 175 11.78 18.46 0.39
C LEU A 175 10.90 17.25 0.05
N PHE A 176 11.50 16.16 -0.43
CA PHE A 176 10.78 15.01 -0.96
C PHE A 176 10.99 13.73 -0.14
N GLY A 177 11.95 13.68 0.76
CA GLY A 177 12.25 12.48 1.55
C GLY A 177 12.90 11.35 0.73
N ILE A 178 13.59 11.71 -0.36
CA ILE A 178 14.32 10.79 -1.25
C ILE A 178 15.66 11.46 -1.63
N GLY A 179 16.76 10.73 -1.56
CA GLY A 179 18.07 11.20 -2.03
C GLY A 179 18.33 10.95 -3.51
N ASN A 180 19.34 11.62 -4.07
CA ASN A 180 19.88 11.29 -5.38
C ASN A 180 20.58 9.92 -5.33
N GLU A 181 20.44 9.14 -6.39
CA GLU A 181 20.93 7.75 -6.51
C GLU A 181 20.33 6.75 -5.50
N GLU A 182 19.31 7.15 -4.75
CA GLU A 182 18.57 6.25 -3.87
C GLU A 182 17.43 5.53 -4.62
N ALA A 183 16.83 4.53 -3.99
CA ALA A 183 15.61 3.91 -4.51
C ALA A 183 14.53 4.98 -4.74
N ALA A 184 13.88 4.95 -5.90
CA ALA A 184 12.83 5.88 -6.32
C ALA A 184 11.52 5.65 -5.55
N VAL A 185 11.59 5.72 -4.22
CA VAL A 185 10.54 5.28 -3.30
C VAL A 185 10.35 6.34 -2.22
N GLN A 186 9.21 7.02 -2.28
CA GLN A 186 8.87 8.03 -1.30
C GLN A 186 8.02 7.45 -0.18
N ASN A 187 8.42 7.67 1.07
CA ASN A 187 7.59 7.38 2.23
C ASN A 187 6.63 8.55 2.48
N ILE A 188 5.32 8.34 2.31
CA ILE A 188 4.32 9.42 2.33
C ILE A 188 3.59 9.55 3.68
N GLY A 189 3.97 8.74 4.67
CA GLY A 189 3.50 8.86 6.04
C GLY A 189 2.67 7.67 6.54
N GLU A 190 1.87 7.90 7.58
CA GLU A 190 1.18 6.84 8.30
C GLU A 190 -0.16 7.25 8.91
N VAL A 191 -1.03 6.26 9.14
CA VAL A 191 -2.36 6.48 9.74
C VAL A 191 -2.56 5.52 10.92
N ASP A 192 -2.94 6.05 12.09
CA ASP A 192 -3.23 5.19 13.24
C ASP A 192 -4.37 4.20 12.94
N THR A 193 -4.25 2.99 13.45
CA THR A 193 -5.20 1.88 13.19
C THR A 193 -6.16 1.63 14.35
N LYS A 194 -6.84 2.70 14.80
CA LYS A 194 -7.73 2.67 15.98
C LYS A 194 -9.01 1.87 15.71
N GLN A 195 -9.60 1.28 16.76
CA GLN A 195 -10.90 0.61 16.65
C GLN A 195 -11.96 1.59 16.14
N GLY A 196 -12.85 1.12 15.27
CA GLY A 196 -13.91 1.92 14.64
C GLY A 196 -13.42 2.76 13.46
N ARG A 197 -12.12 2.75 13.14
CA ARG A 197 -11.59 3.49 11.99
C ARG A 197 -11.75 2.71 10.69
N LEU A 198 -12.15 3.44 9.65
CA LEU A 198 -12.16 3.01 8.26
C LEU A 198 -11.06 3.77 7.52
N VAL A 199 -10.13 3.05 6.91
CA VAL A 199 -9.05 3.63 6.09
C VAL A 199 -9.24 3.17 4.66
N THR A 200 -9.22 4.11 3.71
CA THR A 200 -9.38 3.83 2.29
C THR A 200 -8.29 4.51 1.50
N PHE A 201 -7.67 3.77 0.60
CA PHE A 201 -6.57 4.22 -0.22
C PHE A 201 -6.59 3.53 -1.61
N PRO A 202 -6.04 4.17 -2.65
CA PRO A 202 -5.91 3.55 -3.96
C PRO A 202 -4.86 2.43 -3.89
N ASN A 203 -5.01 1.40 -4.73
CA ASN A 203 -4.04 0.29 -4.80
C ASN A 203 -2.76 0.65 -5.57
N THR A 204 -2.47 1.95 -5.72
CA THR A 204 -1.21 2.51 -6.20
C THR A 204 -0.23 2.81 -5.06
N LEU A 205 -0.67 2.66 -3.80
CA LEU A 205 0.18 2.85 -2.63
C LEU A 205 0.60 1.49 -2.05
N GLN A 206 1.91 1.27 -1.90
CA GLN A 206 2.39 0.20 -1.06
C GLN A 206 2.09 0.56 0.39
N HIS A 207 1.71 -0.44 1.18
CA HIS A 207 1.46 -0.23 2.59
C HIS A 207 2.10 -1.30 3.47
N GLN A 208 2.35 -0.93 4.72
CA GLN A 208 2.94 -1.82 5.71
C GLN A 208 2.28 -1.63 7.07
N VAL A 209 1.78 -2.75 7.63
CA VAL A 209 1.27 -2.78 8.99
C VAL A 209 2.42 -2.67 9.97
N GLN A 210 2.40 -1.66 10.84
CA GLN A 210 3.46 -1.48 11.83
C GLN A 210 3.35 -2.49 13.00
N PRO A 211 4.46 -2.77 13.70
CA PRO A 211 4.46 -3.68 14.84
C PRO A 211 3.51 -3.23 15.96
N PHE A 212 3.04 -4.17 16.77
CA PHE A 212 2.34 -3.90 18.02
C PHE A 212 2.48 -5.06 19.01
N LYS A 213 2.20 -4.80 20.29
CA LYS A 213 2.31 -5.80 21.35
C LYS A 213 1.12 -5.71 22.31
N LEU A 214 1.03 -6.66 23.24
CA LEU A 214 0.07 -6.59 24.34
C LEU A 214 0.29 -5.35 25.20
N GLU A 215 -0.80 -4.70 25.60
CA GLU A 215 -0.76 -3.57 26.54
C GLU A 215 -0.62 -4.08 27.99
N ASP A 216 -1.46 -5.04 28.38
CA ASP A 216 -1.32 -5.89 29.55
C ASP A 216 -0.76 -7.26 29.11
N PRO A 217 0.54 -7.56 29.34
CA PRO A 217 1.17 -8.79 28.91
C PRO A 217 0.63 -10.06 29.57
N THR A 218 -0.18 -9.93 30.62
CA THR A 218 -0.75 -11.07 31.35
C THR A 218 -2.04 -11.59 30.72
N LYS A 219 -2.65 -10.84 29.80
CA LYS A 219 -3.91 -11.17 29.14
C LYS A 219 -3.71 -11.28 27.63
N PRO A 220 -4.53 -12.10 26.94
CA PRO A 220 -4.55 -12.09 25.48
C PRO A 220 -5.06 -10.75 24.95
N GLY A 221 -4.78 -10.47 23.68
CA GLY A 221 -5.23 -9.29 22.98
C GLY A 221 -5.34 -9.56 21.48
N HIS A 222 -6.02 -8.69 20.74
CA HIS A 222 -6.21 -8.88 19.31
C HIS A 222 -6.40 -7.59 18.54
N ARG A 223 -6.18 -7.72 17.23
CA ARG A 223 -6.63 -6.80 16.18
C ARG A 223 -7.46 -7.60 15.19
N LYS A 224 -8.67 -7.15 14.89
CA LYS A 224 -9.55 -7.76 13.88
C LYS A 224 -9.99 -6.71 12.87
N ILE A 225 -9.88 -7.10 11.61
CA ILE A 225 -10.17 -6.22 10.48
C ILE A 225 -11.11 -6.89 9.47
N LEU A 226 -11.95 -6.06 8.86
CA LEU A 226 -12.70 -6.36 7.65
C LEU A 226 -12.09 -5.54 6.53
N VAL A 227 -11.64 -6.21 5.48
CA VAL A 227 -11.08 -5.57 4.30
C VAL A 227 -12.02 -5.79 3.13
N VAL A 228 -12.28 -4.71 2.40
CA VAL A 228 -13.03 -4.74 1.14
C VAL A 228 -12.12 -4.17 0.05
N PHE A 229 -11.85 -5.00 -0.95
CA PHE A 229 -11.09 -4.63 -2.13
C PHE A 229 -12.05 -4.34 -3.27
N LEU A 230 -11.95 -3.15 -3.85
CA LEU A 230 -12.67 -2.79 -5.07
C LEU A 230 -11.92 -3.37 -6.27
N VAL A 231 -12.59 -4.23 -7.02
CA VAL A 231 -12.12 -4.70 -8.33
C VAL A 231 -12.39 -3.61 -9.37
N ASP A 232 -11.47 -3.42 -10.32
CA ASP A 232 -11.62 -2.50 -11.45
C ASP A 232 -13.01 -2.68 -12.09
N PRO A 233 -13.87 -1.64 -12.05
CA PRO A 233 -15.22 -1.73 -12.61
C PRO A 233 -15.26 -1.97 -14.13
N HIS A 234 -14.19 -1.70 -14.87
CA HIS A 234 -14.09 -1.99 -16.30
C HIS A 234 -13.83 -3.47 -16.58
N THR A 235 -13.17 -4.15 -15.64
CA THR A 235 -12.84 -5.57 -15.73
C THR A 235 -13.87 -6.42 -14.99
N ARG A 236 -13.95 -7.72 -15.31
CA ARG A 236 -14.78 -8.69 -14.60
C ARG A 236 -13.96 -9.89 -14.20
N VAL A 237 -13.98 -10.21 -12.91
CA VAL A 237 -13.35 -11.42 -12.37
C VAL A 237 -14.40 -12.46 -12.01
N ILE A 238 -14.00 -13.73 -11.93
CA ILE A 238 -14.88 -14.83 -11.56
C ILE A 238 -15.41 -14.60 -10.14
N SER A 239 -16.74 -14.50 -10.02
CA SER A 239 -17.41 -14.34 -8.72
C SER A 239 -17.56 -15.68 -8.03
N THR A 240 -17.52 -15.68 -6.69
CA THR A 240 -17.88 -16.82 -5.85
C THR A 240 -19.31 -17.32 -6.12
N ALA A 241 -20.20 -16.49 -6.68
CA ALA A 241 -21.52 -16.91 -7.14
C ALA A 241 -21.48 -17.96 -8.26
N ASN A 242 -20.37 -18.02 -9.01
CA ASN A 242 -20.17 -18.96 -10.12
C ASN A 242 -19.20 -20.10 -9.77
N VAL A 243 -18.73 -20.16 -8.52
CA VAL A 243 -17.76 -21.15 -8.06
C VAL A 243 -18.53 -22.25 -7.31
N PRO A 244 -18.49 -23.51 -7.77
CA PRO A 244 -19.13 -24.61 -7.05
C PRO A 244 -18.45 -24.87 -5.69
N PRO A 245 -19.12 -25.56 -4.75
CA PRO A 245 -18.52 -25.95 -3.48
C PRO A 245 -17.17 -26.63 -3.70
N GLN A 246 -16.09 -26.02 -3.21
CA GLN A 246 -14.74 -26.53 -3.45
C GLN A 246 -14.32 -27.59 -2.44
N ARG A 247 -14.87 -27.56 -1.23
CA ARG A 247 -14.51 -28.53 -0.18
C ARG A 247 -15.39 -29.77 -0.28
N LYS A 248 -14.77 -30.94 -0.19
CA LYS A 248 -15.43 -32.26 -0.26
C LYS A 248 -16.50 -32.46 0.82
N ASP A 249 -16.22 -32.04 2.05
CA ASP A 249 -17.18 -32.10 3.17
C ASP A 249 -18.40 -31.22 2.95
N TRP A 250 -18.20 -30.02 2.40
CA TRP A 250 -19.31 -29.11 2.09
C TRP A 250 -20.12 -29.58 0.89
N TRP A 251 -19.47 -30.19 -0.10
CA TRP A 251 -20.15 -30.79 -1.23
C TRP A 251 -21.03 -31.95 -0.81
N GLU A 252 -20.55 -32.80 0.10
CA GLU A 252 -21.34 -33.87 0.72
C GLU A 252 -22.60 -33.32 1.43
N GLU A 253 -22.45 -32.25 2.22
CA GLU A 253 -23.60 -31.56 2.83
C GLU A 253 -24.60 -31.06 1.78
N VAL A 254 -24.12 -30.43 0.70
CA VAL A 254 -24.98 -29.94 -0.39
C VAL A 254 -25.70 -31.09 -1.11
N LEU A 255 -25.02 -32.23 -1.33
CA LEU A 255 -25.64 -33.43 -1.89
C LEU A 255 -26.75 -33.99 -0.99
N ASN A 256 -26.57 -33.89 0.33
CA ASN A 256 -27.54 -34.35 1.31
C ASN A 256 -28.74 -33.37 1.50
N THR A 257 -28.67 -32.17 0.93
CA THR A 257 -29.79 -31.20 0.90
C THR A 257 -30.70 -31.38 -0.33
N ASP A 258 -31.71 -30.49 -0.47
CA ASP A 258 -32.77 -30.52 -1.49
C ASP A 258 -32.27 -30.41 -2.95
N SER A 259 -31.00 -30.09 -3.14
CA SER A 259 -30.29 -30.05 -4.43
C SER A 259 -29.96 -31.46 -4.97
N GLY A 260 -29.91 -32.47 -4.10
CA GLY A 260 -29.54 -33.86 -4.41
C GLY A 260 -30.72 -34.79 -4.69
N LYS A 261 -31.89 -34.31 -5.13
CA LYS A 261 -33.15 -35.10 -5.26
C LYS A 261 -33.04 -36.46 -5.95
N ARG A 262 -32.02 -36.68 -6.80
CA ARG A 262 -31.73 -37.99 -7.41
C ARG A 262 -30.80 -38.87 -6.57
N LEU A 263 -29.80 -38.28 -5.92
CA LEU A 263 -28.84 -38.96 -5.05
C LEU A 263 -29.45 -39.32 -3.69
N ASN A 264 -30.39 -38.52 -3.18
CA ASN A 264 -31.16 -38.80 -1.95
C ASN A 264 -32.09 -40.02 -2.07
N ARG A 265 -32.18 -40.66 -3.24
CA ARG A 265 -32.87 -41.94 -3.44
C ARG A 265 -31.97 -43.14 -3.23
N LEU A 266 -30.65 -42.94 -3.13
CA LEU A 266 -29.68 -43.99 -2.87
C LEU A 266 -29.53 -44.22 -1.36
N PRO A 267 -29.25 -45.47 -0.92
CA PRO A 267 -28.76 -45.76 0.42
C PRO A 267 -27.50 -44.95 0.75
N GLN A 268 -27.26 -44.70 2.05
CA GLN A 268 -26.12 -43.92 2.52
C GLN A 268 -24.80 -44.48 1.99
N GLU A 269 -24.65 -45.80 2.01
CA GLU A 269 -23.44 -46.50 1.60
C GLU A 269 -23.06 -46.23 0.15
N LEU A 270 -24.05 -46.11 -0.75
CA LEU A 270 -23.80 -45.77 -2.16
C LEU A 270 -23.49 -44.28 -2.35
N ARG A 271 -23.99 -43.40 -1.47
CA ARG A 271 -23.62 -41.98 -1.50
C ARG A 271 -22.18 -41.80 -1.03
N ASP A 272 -21.80 -42.49 0.04
CA ASP A 272 -20.43 -42.48 0.57
C ASP A 272 -19.46 -43.00 -0.49
N MET A 273 -19.78 -44.11 -1.16
CA MET A 273 -18.98 -44.62 -2.29
C MET A 273 -18.83 -43.60 -3.42
N ILE A 274 -19.89 -42.85 -3.76
CA ILE A 274 -19.82 -41.81 -4.79
C ILE A 274 -18.89 -40.69 -4.33
N VAL A 275 -19.07 -40.19 -3.11
CA VAL A 275 -18.22 -39.12 -2.55
C VAL A 275 -16.76 -39.56 -2.49
N ASP A 276 -16.50 -40.77 -2.01
CA ASP A 276 -15.16 -41.32 -1.93
C ASP A 276 -14.52 -41.54 -3.32
N SER A 277 -15.31 -41.91 -4.32
CA SER A 277 -14.83 -42.11 -5.71
C SER A 277 -14.57 -40.82 -6.49
N VAL A 278 -14.96 -39.66 -5.97
CA VAL A 278 -14.63 -38.38 -6.60
C VAL A 278 -13.20 -38.00 -6.24
N ASP A 279 -12.35 -38.15 -7.25
CA ASP A 279 -10.96 -37.69 -7.28
C ASP A 279 -10.87 -36.25 -7.83
N ASP A 280 -9.79 -35.54 -7.50
CA ASP A 280 -9.44 -34.17 -7.91
C ASP A 280 -10.36 -33.01 -7.46
N PHE A 281 -11.67 -33.06 -7.72
CA PHE A 281 -12.61 -32.00 -7.32
C PHE A 281 -13.99 -32.57 -6.95
N PRO A 282 -14.55 -32.25 -5.77
CA PRO A 282 -14.08 -31.26 -4.78
C PRO A 282 -12.86 -31.71 -3.96
N ILE A 283 -12.05 -30.75 -3.50
CA ILE A 283 -10.80 -31.01 -2.78
C ILE A 283 -11.04 -31.36 -1.32
N ASP A 284 -10.25 -32.30 -0.80
CA ASP A 284 -10.21 -32.62 0.62
C ASP A 284 -9.43 -31.55 1.43
N MET A 285 -9.52 -31.63 2.76
CA MET A 285 -8.92 -30.66 3.67
C MET A 285 -7.39 -30.71 3.69
N GLU A 286 -6.78 -31.87 3.44
CA GLU A 286 -5.33 -32.03 3.39
C GLU A 286 -4.77 -31.36 2.13
N THR A 287 -5.36 -31.67 0.98
CA THR A 287 -5.07 -31.05 -0.31
C THR A 287 -5.28 -29.54 -0.26
N ALA A 288 -6.40 -29.07 0.31
CA ALA A 288 -6.66 -27.63 0.47
C ALA A 288 -5.59 -26.93 1.34
N LYS A 289 -5.13 -27.57 2.43
CA LYS A 289 -4.05 -27.03 3.27
C LYS A 289 -2.73 -26.97 2.51
N LYS A 290 -2.40 -28.00 1.71
CA LYS A 290 -1.19 -28.03 0.89
C LYS A 290 -1.20 -26.92 -0.16
N MET A 291 -2.29 -26.80 -0.92
CA MET A 291 -2.48 -25.71 -1.90
C MET A 291 -2.40 -24.34 -1.23
N ARG A 292 -2.95 -24.17 -0.03
CA ARG A 292 -2.83 -22.93 0.73
C ARG A 292 -1.37 -22.60 1.06
N VAL A 293 -0.56 -23.57 1.46
CA VAL A 293 0.86 -23.33 1.77
C VAL A 293 1.63 -22.93 0.51
N GLU A 294 1.38 -23.60 -0.61
CA GLU A 294 1.96 -23.27 -1.91
C GLU A 294 1.60 -21.84 -2.34
N LEU A 295 0.31 -21.49 -2.29
CA LEU A 295 -0.18 -20.14 -2.58
C LEU A 295 0.46 -19.06 -1.69
N MET A 296 0.69 -19.36 -0.40
CA MET A 296 1.37 -18.42 0.50
C MET A 296 2.85 -18.28 0.14
N GLY A 297 3.49 -19.33 -0.36
CA GLY A 297 4.85 -19.30 -0.88
C GLY A 297 4.95 -18.43 -2.13
N GLU A 298 4.11 -18.69 -3.14
CA GLU A 298 4.05 -17.91 -4.37
C GLU A 298 3.82 -16.42 -4.10
N ARG A 299 2.86 -16.10 -3.23
CA ARG A 299 2.57 -14.71 -2.84
C ARG A 299 3.74 -14.03 -2.15
N ARG A 300 4.48 -14.75 -1.31
CA ARG A 300 5.69 -14.21 -0.67
C ARG A 300 6.74 -13.85 -1.72
N THR A 301 7.05 -14.78 -2.63
CA THR A 301 8.03 -14.54 -3.69
C THR A 301 7.62 -13.39 -4.61
N TYR A 302 6.33 -13.28 -4.93
CA TYR A 302 5.82 -12.15 -5.71
C TYR A 302 6.03 -10.80 -5.01
N VAL A 303 5.71 -10.72 -3.71
CA VAL A 303 5.92 -9.50 -2.91
C VAL A 303 7.41 -9.16 -2.78
N GLU A 304 8.28 -10.15 -2.58
CA GLU A 304 9.73 -9.97 -2.53
C GLU A 304 10.27 -9.42 -3.86
N ASN A 305 9.85 -9.99 -5.00
CA ASN A 305 10.26 -9.51 -6.31
C ASN A 305 9.76 -8.09 -6.60
N GLN A 306 8.50 -7.79 -6.28
CA GLN A 306 7.93 -6.44 -6.43
C GLN A 306 8.68 -5.40 -5.61
N ASN A 307 9.02 -5.71 -4.34
CA ASN A 307 9.81 -4.80 -3.52
C ASN A 307 11.22 -4.63 -4.07
N ARG A 308 11.85 -5.71 -4.54
CA ARG A 308 13.17 -5.65 -5.16
C ARG A 308 13.16 -4.78 -6.43
N GLU A 309 12.19 -4.96 -7.32
CA GLU A 309 12.07 -4.14 -8.54
C GLU A 309 11.90 -2.66 -8.21
N LEU A 310 11.05 -2.35 -7.22
CA LEU A 310 10.79 -0.99 -6.77
C LEU A 310 11.99 -0.36 -6.05
N GLU A 311 12.80 -1.16 -5.35
CA GLU A 311 14.02 -0.71 -4.66
C GLU A 311 15.27 -0.70 -5.56
N GLU A 312 15.28 -1.48 -6.66
CA GLU A 312 16.32 -1.47 -7.70
C GLU A 312 16.16 -0.29 -8.68
N ASN A 313 14.95 0.27 -8.82
CA ASN A 313 14.74 1.48 -9.60
C ASN A 313 15.33 2.68 -8.85
N THR A 314 16.47 3.20 -9.33
CA THR A 314 17.16 4.32 -8.68
C THR A 314 16.72 5.65 -9.26
N PHE A 315 16.39 6.60 -8.40
CA PHE A 315 16.12 7.97 -8.79
C PHE A 315 17.44 8.70 -8.97
N SER A 316 17.77 9.05 -10.22
CA SER A 316 19.00 9.76 -10.55
C SER A 316 18.66 11.02 -11.35
N LEU A 317 19.03 12.17 -10.82
CA LEU A 317 19.02 13.42 -11.56
C LEU A 317 20.28 13.45 -12.45
N CYS A 318 20.14 13.03 -13.71
CA CYS A 318 21.23 13.07 -14.68
C CYS A 318 21.55 14.52 -15.06
N GLU A 319 22.84 14.87 -15.09
CA GLU A 319 23.31 16.17 -15.59
C GLU A 319 23.10 16.28 -17.12
N HIS A 320 22.59 17.42 -17.58
CA HIS A 320 22.40 17.74 -19.00
C HIS A 320 23.38 18.79 -19.53
#